data_AF-A0A0J7INN2-F1
#
_entry.id   AF-A0A0J7INN2-F1
#
_cell.length_a   1.000
_cell.length_b   1.000
_cell.length_c   1.000
_cell.angle_alpha   90.00
_cell.angle_beta   90.00
_cell.angle_gamma   90.00
#
_symmetry.space_group_name_H-M   'P 1'
#
loop_
_entity.id
_entity.type
_entity.pdbx_description
1 polymer ?
#
loop_
_entity_poly.entity_id
_entity_poly.type
_entity_poly.pdbx_seq_one_letter_code
_entity_poly.pdbx_strand_id
1 'polypeptide(L)'
;MKNKKLETEIKNLEDRRKNYIYIVEKLSDVNLSELERTNFINENKQKINELNKLSKEIADLRWQLMTPQEQKDYLDKYSDD
;
A
#
# COMPACT_ATOMS: atom_id res chain seq x y z
N MET A 1 -5.19 -20.80 -14.08
CA MET A 1 -4.49 -19.79 -14.90
C MET A 1 -4.74 -18.34 -14.46
N LYS A 2 -5.96 -17.96 -14.04
CA LYS A 2 -6.29 -16.60 -13.58
C LYS A 2 -5.44 -16.14 -12.37
N ASN A 3 -5.32 -16.99 -11.34
CA ASN A 3 -4.57 -16.64 -10.11
C ASN A 3 -3.09 -16.37 -10.38
N LYS A 4 -2.44 -17.18 -11.22
CA LYS A 4 -1.03 -16.97 -11.61
C LYS A 4 -0.76 -15.62 -12.29
N LYS A 5 -1.74 -15.10 -13.05
CA LYS A 5 -1.64 -13.76 -13.66
C LYS A 5 -1.73 -12.67 -12.60
N LEU A 6 -2.72 -12.75 -11.70
CA LEU A 6 -2.89 -11.81 -10.60
C LEU A 6 -1.66 -11.79 -9.66
N GLU A 7 -1.11 -12.96 -9.34
CA GLU A 7 0.12 -13.07 -8.54
C GLU A 7 1.32 -12.39 -9.21
N THR A 8 1.46 -12.54 -10.53
CA THR A 8 2.53 -11.88 -11.29
C THR A 8 2.33 -10.36 -11.30
N GLU A 9 1.10 -9.89 -11.44
CA GLU A 9 0.75 -8.47 -11.42
C GLU A 9 1.00 -7.84 -10.06
N ILE A 10 0.57 -8.50 -8.98
CA ILE A 10 0.88 -8.09 -7.59
C ILE A 10 2.39 -7.97 -7.40
N LYS A 11 3.17 -8.96 -7.83
CA LYS A 11 4.63 -8.92 -7.72
C LYS A 11 5.23 -7.71 -8.45
N ASN A 12 4.78 -7.43 -9.67
CA ASN A 12 5.25 -6.27 -10.44
C ASN A 12 4.90 -4.95 -9.76
N LEU A 13 3.70 -4.83 -9.19
CA LEU A 13 3.27 -3.65 -8.44
C LEU A 13 4.07 -3.48 -7.14
N GLU A 14 4.36 -4.58 -6.44
CA GLU A 14 5.21 -4.57 -5.25
C GLU A 14 6.64 -4.14 -5.56
N ASP A 15 7.21 -4.62 -6.67
CA ASP A 15 8.54 -4.21 -7.12
C ASP A 15 8.57 -2.71 -7.47
N ARG A 16 7.51 -2.18 -8.09
CA ARG A 16 7.37 -0.72 -8.29
C ARG A 16 7.22 0.04 -6.98
N ARG A 17 6.44 -0.50 -6.03
CA ARG A 17 6.19 0.10 -4.71
C ARG A 17 7.48 0.24 -3.89
N LYS A 18 8.45 -0.68 -4.03
CA LYS A 18 9.76 -0.60 -3.36
C LYS A 18 10.52 0.69 -3.67
N ASN A 19 10.33 1.27 -4.86
CA ASN A 19 10.97 2.54 -5.22
C ASN A 19 10.52 3.74 -4.35
N TYR A 20 9.43 3.58 -3.59
CA TYR A 20 8.87 4.60 -2.71
C TYR A 20 9.11 4.28 -1.23
N ILE A 21 9.93 3.28 -0.89
CA ILE A 21 10.17 2.88 0.51
C ILE A 21 10.72 4.05 1.35
N TYR A 22 11.56 4.89 0.74
CA TYR A 22 12.13 6.08 1.38
C TYR A 22 11.06 7.06 1.90
N ILE A 23 9.88 7.12 1.26
CA ILE A 23 8.75 7.95 1.69
C ILE A 23 8.20 7.41 3.02
N VAL A 24 8.01 6.09 3.11
CA VAL A 24 7.51 5.42 4.30
C VAL A 24 8.52 5.57 5.45
N GLU A 25 9.79 5.33 5.17
CA GLU A 25 10.87 5.46 6.15
C GLU A 25 10.94 6.89 6.70
N LYS A 26 10.95 7.90 5.81
CA LYS A 26 11.03 9.30 6.24
C LYS A 26 9.80 9.72 7.04
N LEU A 27 8.60 9.33 6.62
CA LEU A 27 7.36 9.70 7.33
C LEU A 27 7.15 8.92 8.63
N SER A 28 7.81 7.77 8.80
CA SER A 28 7.78 6.98 10.03
C SER A 28 8.85 7.43 11.05
N ASP A 29 9.76 8.31 10.65
CA ASP A 29 10.76 8.88 11.55
C ASP A 29 10.08 9.71 12.65
N VAL A 30 10.19 9.24 13.89
CA VAL A 30 9.61 9.86 15.09
C VAL A 30 10.30 11.17 15.46
N ASN A 31 11.52 11.40 14.96
CA ASN A 31 12.27 12.63 15.21
C ASN A 31 11.99 13.70 14.15
N LEU A 32 11.21 13.38 13.11
CA LEU A 32 10.89 14.32 12.06
C LEU A 32 9.95 15.41 12.59
N SER A 33 10.41 16.66 12.58
CA SER A 33 9.58 17.78 13.00
C SER A 33 8.35 17.93 12.11
N GLU A 34 7.30 18.58 12.63
CA GLU A 34 6.07 18.83 11.86
C GLU A 34 6.31 19.67 10.60
N LEU A 35 7.22 20.65 10.68
CA LEU A 35 7.60 21.49 9.54
C LEU A 35 8.33 20.67 8.46
N GLU A 36 9.33 19.87 8.85
CA GLU A 36 10.06 19.01 7.90
C GLU A 36 9.13 17.97 7.28
N ARG A 37 8.22 17.39 8.06
CA ARG A 37 7.18 16.47 7.58
C ARG A 37 6.31 17.12 6.54
N THR A 38 5.81 18.32 6.81
CA THR A 38 4.94 19.07 5.90
C THR A 38 5.65 19.42 4.60
N ASN A 39 6.90 19.91 4.70
CA ASN A 39 7.72 20.21 3.53
C ASN A 39 7.99 18.96 2.69
N PHE A 40 8.39 17.86 3.33
CA PHE A 40 8.65 16.60 2.65
C PHE A 40 7.40 16.05 1.92
N ILE A 41 6.23 16.12 2.57
CA ILE A 41 4.95 15.71 1.97
C ILE A 41 4.63 16.58 0.75
N ASN A 42 4.80 17.89 0.86
CA ASN A 42 4.50 18.82 -0.24
C ASN A 42 5.44 18.59 -1.44
N GLU A 43 6.74 18.41 -1.19
CA GLU A 43 7.75 18.13 -2.22
C GLU A 43 7.52 16.77 -2.90
N ASN A 44 7.04 15.77 -2.16
CA ASN A 44 6.84 14.40 -2.66
C ASN A 44 5.37 14.07 -2.94
N LYS A 45 4.48 15.05 -2.99
CA LYS A 45 3.02 14.85 -3.06
C LYS A 45 2.59 13.90 -4.18
N GLN A 46 3.16 14.07 -5.38
CA GLN A 46 2.85 13.20 -6.52
C GLN A 46 3.29 11.76 -6.28
N LYS A 47 4.50 11.56 -5.75
CA LYS A 47 5.04 10.23 -5.45
C LYS A 47 4.29 9.54 -4.30
N ILE A 48 3.85 10.29 -3.30
CA ILE A 48 2.96 9.80 -2.24
C ILE A 48 1.63 9.33 -2.83
N ASN A 49 1.04 10.11 -3.75
CA ASN A 49 -0.18 9.72 -4.43
C ASN A 49 -0.01 8.44 -5.26
N GLU A 50 1.11 8.30 -5.97
CA GLU A 50 1.46 7.07 -6.70
C GLU A 50 1.62 5.88 -5.76
N LEU A 51 2.35 6.03 -4.64
CA LEU A 51 2.49 5.01 -3.61
C LEU A 51 1.12 4.56 -3.06
N ASN A 52 0.21 5.51 -2.80
CA ASN A 52 -1.13 5.22 -2.32
C ASN A 52 -1.95 4.44 -3.36
N LYS A 53 -1.86 4.83 -4.65
CA LYS A 53 -2.52 4.11 -5.75
C LYS A 53 -2.00 2.68 -5.87
N LEU A 54 -0.68 2.49 -5.88
CA LEU A 54 -0.05 1.17 -5.92
C LEU A 54 -0.49 0.31 -4.73
N SER A 55 -0.50 0.88 -3.53
CA SER A 55 -0.88 0.15 -2.31
C SER A 55 -2.34 -0.29 -2.35
N LYS A 56 -3.24 0.58 -2.85
CA LYS A 56 -4.65 0.25 -3.06
C LYS A 56 -4.83 -0.85 -4.10
N GLU A 57 -4.18 -0.74 -5.25
CA GLU A 57 -4.28 -1.72 -6.33
C GLU A 57 -3.77 -3.10 -5.89
N ILE A 58 -2.66 -3.16 -5.15
CA ILE A 58 -2.16 -4.39 -4.52
C ILE A 58 -3.21 -4.98 -3.56
N ALA A 59 -3.82 -4.16 -2.72
CA ALA A 59 -4.85 -4.62 -1.78
C ALA A 59 -6.08 -5.18 -2.52
N ASP A 60 -6.56 -4.48 -3.55
CA ASP A 60 -7.70 -4.90 -4.37
C ASP A 60 -7.41 -6.23 -5.10
N LEU A 61 -6.20 -6.41 -5.64
CA LEU A 61 -5.80 -7.66 -6.30
C LEU A 61 -5.65 -8.82 -5.30
N ARG A 62 -5.09 -8.56 -4.11
CA ARG A 62 -5.01 -9.55 -3.03
C ARG A 62 -6.40 -9.96 -2.55
N TRP A 63 -7.33 -9.00 -2.45
CA TRP A 63 -8.72 -9.27 -2.11
C TRP A 63 -9.40 -10.22 -3.13
N GLN A 64 -9.12 -10.04 -4.42
CA GLN A 64 -9.63 -10.93 -5.48
C GLN A 64 -9.06 -12.35 -5.43
N LEU A 65 -7.88 -12.54 -4.81
CA LEU A 65 -7.26 -13.85 -4.60
C LEU A 65 -7.79 -14.56 -3.36
N MET A 66 -8.38 -13.83 -2.41
CA MET A 66 -8.99 -14.41 -1.22
C MET A 66 -10.26 -15.17 -1.57
N THR A 67 -10.46 -16.29 -0.88
CA THR A 67 -11.72 -17.03 -0.86
C THR A 67 -12.80 -16.25 -0.12
N PRO A 68 -14.09 -16.56 -0.33
CA PRO A 68 -15.18 -15.92 0.42
C PRO A 68 -15.03 -16.05 1.93
N GLN A 69 -14.47 -17.15 2.42
CA GLN A 69 -14.21 -17.34 3.86
C GLN A 69 -13.10 -16.41 4.35
N GLU A 70 -11.98 -16.31 3.63
CA GLU A 70 -10.88 -15.39 3.99
C GLU A 70 -11.32 -13.91 3.93
N GLN A 71 -12.18 -13.55 2.98
CA GLN A 71 -12.78 -12.22 2.90
C GLN A 71 -13.68 -11.93 4.11
N LYS A 72 -14.50 -12.92 4.51
CA LYS A 72 -15.34 -12.82 5.70
C LYS A 72 -14.48 -12.66 6.96
N ASP A 73 -13.48 -13.52 7.15
CA ASP A 73 -12.58 -13.47 8.31
C ASP A 73 -11.84 -12.12 8.40
N TYR A 74 -11.46 -11.55 7.26
CA TYR A 74 -10.88 -10.20 7.20
C TYR A 74 -11.88 -9.14 7.67
N LEU A 75 -13.11 -9.14 7.15
CA LEU A 75 -14.13 -8.15 7.54
C LEU A 75 -14.51 -8.28 9.01
N ASP A 76 -14.70 -9.51 9.51
CA ASP A 76 -15.06 -9.79 10.90
C ASP A 76 -13.98 -9.28 11.87
N LYS A 77 -12.69 -9.33 11.49
CA LYS A 77 -11.58 -8.80 12.30
C LYS A 77 -11.62 -7.28 12.46
N TYR A 78 -12.17 -6.56 11.49
CA TYR A 78 -12.19 -5.09 11.47
C TYR A 78 -13.61 -4.52 11.59
N SER A 79 -14.61 -5.34 11.87
CA SER A 79 -16.00 -4.93 12.09
C SER A 79 -16.35 -4.59 13.53
N ASP A 80 -15.43 -4.86 14.46
CA ASP A 80 -15.59 -4.58 15.90
C ASP A 80 -15.00 -3.22 16.34
N ASP A 81 -14.62 -2.35 15.38
CA ASP A 81 -14.24 -0.94 15.60
C ASP A 81 -15.40 0.04 15.29
#